data_AF-A0A2H0L5P7-F1
#
_entry.id   AF-A0A2H0L5P7-F1
#
_cell.length_a   1.000
_cell.length_b   1.000
_cell.length_c   1.000
_cell.angle_alpha   90.00
_cell.angle_beta   90.00
_cell.angle_gamma   90.00
#
_symmetry.space_group_name_H-M   'P 1'
#
loop_
_entity.id
_entity.type
_entity.pdbx_description
1 polymer ?
#
loop_
_entity_poly.entity_id
_entity_poly.type
_entity_poly.pdbx_seq_one_letter_code
_entity_poly.pdbx_strand_id
1 'polypeptide(L)'
;VNHDWLFWLIGAVNKRIDLIESVFLVYPATEKYALAYAYPSRIKKNRWKPWPSGILKQNGQIGIMFAIAATNGQFTDPENVENIRQVAERMEKVRQLLGAKRKTFAGILPGVLYYKRIIHEASEADLTAVAVSKAIDSVKTKESLLCDTPIIVLGGKGFIGRRVVKLLGKDQVFSIDSSDGQSCKDWPNHLRGQRAIVVNITLNNALKDYIDVIWPGTVVINEVYPEPTPEILERLRTKNCDCYHVVGVDASAFPPFPAAYEGAIPCCAAWPSPQMKVVVRKLN
;
A
#
# COMPACT_ATOMS: atom_id res chain seq x y z
N VAL A 1 21.53 18.94 12.33
CA VAL A 1 22.54 17.98 12.82
C VAL A 1 22.73 16.92 11.75
N ASN A 2 23.97 16.67 11.34
CA ASN A 2 24.27 15.65 10.34
C ASN A 2 24.31 14.28 11.05
N HIS A 3 23.35 13.41 10.75
CA HIS A 3 23.24 12.07 11.34
C HIS A 3 24.03 11.00 10.56
N ASP A 4 24.71 11.41 9.48
CA ASP A 4 25.39 10.48 8.56
C ASP A 4 26.44 9.60 9.25
N TRP A 5 27.22 10.15 10.19
CA TRP A 5 28.26 9.39 10.90
C TRP A 5 27.66 8.28 11.77
N LEU A 6 26.50 8.54 12.39
CA LEU A 6 25.79 7.56 13.21
C LEU A 6 25.24 6.44 12.32
N PHE A 7 24.62 6.80 11.19
CA PHE A 7 24.13 5.80 10.23
C PHE A 7 25.27 4.96 9.65
N TRP A 8 26.42 5.58 9.35
CA TRP A 8 27.61 4.86 8.90
C TRP A 8 28.10 3.85 9.94
N LEU A 9 28.17 4.24 11.22
CA LEU A 9 28.58 3.35 12.30
C LEU A 9 27.62 2.16 12.43
N ILE A 10 26.31 2.43 12.40
CA ILE A 10 25.27 1.39 12.40
C ILE A 10 25.45 0.46 11.20
N GLY A 11 25.68 1.00 10.00
CA GLY A 11 25.88 0.18 8.81
C GLY A 11 27.17 -0.63 8.81
N ALA A 12 28.25 -0.12 9.42
CA ALA A 12 29.48 -0.88 9.60
C ALA A 12 29.25 -2.13 10.45
N VAL A 13 28.44 -2.02 11.51
CA VAL A 13 27.99 -3.18 12.31
C VAL A 13 27.05 -4.05 11.48
N ASN A 14 26.09 -3.46 10.77
CA ASN A 14 25.11 -4.20 9.99
C ASN A 14 25.74 -5.09 8.93
N LYS A 15 26.82 -4.65 8.27
CA LYS A 15 27.57 -5.45 7.30
C LYS A 15 28.11 -6.77 7.86
N ARG A 16 28.24 -6.90 9.19
CA ARG A 16 28.71 -8.13 9.84
C ARG A 16 27.58 -9.04 10.30
N ILE A 17 26.42 -8.48 10.68
CA ILE A 17 25.33 -9.22 11.32
C ILE A 17 24.08 -9.37 10.43
N ASP A 18 24.00 -8.62 9.34
CA ASP A 18 22.92 -8.63 8.34
C ASP A 18 21.50 -8.45 8.93
N LEU A 19 21.38 -7.54 9.91
CA LEU A 19 20.16 -7.35 10.69
C LEU A 19 19.17 -6.36 10.05
N ILE A 20 19.67 -5.28 9.44
CA ILE A 20 18.88 -4.22 8.80
C ILE A 20 18.65 -4.61 7.35
N GLU A 21 17.42 -5.02 7.05
CA GLU A 21 16.99 -5.45 5.73
C GLU A 21 16.57 -4.24 4.87
N SER A 22 15.86 -3.28 5.44
CA SER A 22 15.23 -2.20 4.67
C SER A 22 15.29 -0.82 5.33
N VAL A 23 15.21 0.21 4.49
CA VAL A 23 14.79 1.55 4.91
C VAL A 23 13.45 1.86 4.25
N PHE A 24 12.48 2.32 5.04
CA PHE A 24 11.12 2.58 4.58
C PHE A 24 10.77 4.05 4.76
N LEU A 25 10.30 4.70 3.70
CA LEU A 25 9.78 6.07 3.80
C LEU A 25 8.25 6.07 3.94
N VAL A 26 7.78 6.53 5.09
CA VAL A 26 6.36 6.80 5.36
C VAL A 26 6.04 8.29 5.20
N TYR A 27 4.82 8.59 4.78
CA TYR A 27 4.31 9.95 4.72
C TYR A 27 2.81 9.97 5.03
N PRO A 28 2.25 11.11 5.44
CA PRO A 28 0.82 11.23 5.67
C PRO A 28 0.05 11.37 4.35
N ALA A 29 -0.90 10.47 4.10
CA ALA A 29 -1.77 10.58 2.92
C ALA A 29 -2.51 11.93 2.87
N THR A 30 -2.91 12.45 4.03
CA THR A 30 -3.56 13.75 4.22
C THR A 30 -2.97 14.48 5.42
N GLU A 31 -3.14 15.79 5.50
CA GLU A 31 -2.63 16.59 6.63
C GLU A 31 -3.13 16.10 8.00
N LYS A 32 -4.35 15.54 8.06
CA LYS A 32 -4.91 14.92 9.27
C LYS A 32 -3.99 13.84 9.85
N TYR A 33 -3.30 13.07 9.00
CA TYR A 33 -2.39 12.01 9.43
C TYR A 33 -0.96 12.49 9.67
N ALA A 34 -0.61 13.74 9.34
CA ALA A 34 0.74 14.26 9.50
C ALA A 34 1.21 14.23 10.97
N LEU A 35 0.29 14.46 11.90
CA LEU A 35 0.56 14.45 13.34
C LEU A 35 0.87 13.06 13.91
N ALA A 36 0.50 11.98 13.20
CA ALA A 36 0.88 10.63 13.60
C ALA A 36 2.38 10.35 13.36
N TYR A 37 3.02 11.13 12.48
CA TYR A 37 4.39 10.88 12.02
C TYR A 37 5.39 12.00 12.39
N ALA A 38 4.89 13.21 12.66
CA ALA A 38 5.75 14.34 13.04
C ALA A 38 5.04 15.31 14.00
N TYR A 39 5.79 15.83 14.96
CA TYR A 39 5.34 16.95 15.81
C TYR A 39 5.00 18.18 14.95
N PRO A 40 4.00 19.00 15.34
CA PRO A 40 3.58 20.20 14.59
C PRO A 40 4.75 21.11 14.19
N SER A 41 5.69 21.34 15.10
CA SER A 41 6.87 22.19 14.90
C SER A 41 7.86 21.64 13.86
N ARG A 42 7.77 20.34 13.53
CA ARG A 42 8.62 19.66 12.57
C ARG A 42 7.97 19.43 11.21
N ILE A 43 6.65 19.55 11.08
CA ILE A 43 5.93 19.33 9.81
C ILE A 43 6.54 20.16 8.67
N LYS A 44 6.74 21.47 8.86
CA LYS A 44 7.32 22.33 7.81
C LYS A 44 8.77 21.93 7.48
N LYS A 45 9.58 21.62 8.49
CA LYS A 45 11.00 21.27 8.34
C LYS A 45 11.23 19.90 7.70
N ASN A 46 10.32 18.96 7.97
CA ASN A 46 10.41 17.57 7.52
C ASN A 46 9.56 17.30 6.27
N ARG A 47 8.97 18.33 5.65
CA ARG A 47 8.13 18.17 4.46
C ARG A 47 8.81 17.34 3.36
N TRP A 48 10.07 17.65 3.07
CA TRP A 48 10.88 16.98 2.04
C TRP A 48 12.18 16.39 2.59
N LYS A 49 12.30 16.30 3.91
CA LYS A 49 13.52 15.84 4.57
C LYS A 49 13.19 14.62 5.42
N PRO A 50 13.58 13.41 4.98
CA PRO A 50 13.35 12.19 5.74
C PRO A 50 13.94 12.31 7.15
N TRP A 51 13.15 11.95 8.14
CA TRP A 51 13.56 11.96 9.55
C TRP A 51 13.28 10.59 10.18
N PRO A 52 14.20 10.01 10.97
CA PRO A 52 13.97 8.74 11.65
C PRO A 52 12.69 8.76 12.48
N SER A 53 11.78 7.84 12.21
CA SER A 53 10.45 7.82 12.82
C SER A 53 10.11 6.52 13.54
N GLY A 54 10.88 5.46 13.33
CA GLY A 54 10.59 4.17 13.94
C GLY A 54 11.38 3.01 13.36
N ILE A 55 10.96 1.81 13.73
CA ILE A 55 11.50 0.53 13.26
C ILE A 55 10.37 -0.41 12.88
N LEU A 56 10.64 -1.29 11.92
CA LEU A 56 9.81 -2.41 11.51
C LEU A 56 10.52 -3.70 11.91
N LYS A 57 9.78 -4.74 12.28
CA LYS A 57 10.31 -6.07 12.53
C LYS A 57 9.48 -7.12 11.82
N GLN A 58 10.10 -7.83 10.89
CA GLN A 58 9.49 -8.92 10.14
C GLN A 58 10.50 -10.08 10.03
N ASN A 59 10.09 -11.27 10.45
CA ASN A 59 10.89 -12.50 10.37
C ASN A 59 12.32 -12.38 10.93
N GLY A 60 12.46 -11.72 12.09
CA GLY A 60 13.75 -11.56 12.77
C GLY A 60 14.64 -10.45 12.23
N GLN A 61 14.31 -9.85 11.09
CA GLN A 61 15.04 -8.70 10.52
C GLN A 61 14.37 -7.37 10.87
N ILE A 62 15.13 -6.28 10.72
CA ILE A 62 14.73 -4.93 11.06
C ILE A 62 14.64 -4.05 9.80
N GLY A 63 13.59 -3.24 9.72
CA GLY A 63 13.50 -2.10 8.80
C GLY A 63 13.60 -0.79 9.58
N ILE A 64 14.28 0.22 9.05
CA ILE A 64 14.33 1.55 9.67
C ILE A 64 13.33 2.47 8.97
N MET A 65 12.40 3.04 9.74
CA MET A 65 11.38 3.94 9.22
C MET A 65 11.86 5.38 9.22
N PHE A 66 11.57 6.08 8.14
CA PHE A 66 11.77 7.51 8.00
C PHE A 66 10.45 8.16 7.60
N ALA A 67 10.12 9.29 8.21
CA ALA A 67 8.93 10.05 7.88
C ALA A 67 9.27 11.34 7.13
N ILE A 68 8.42 11.70 6.18
CA ILE A 68 8.29 13.06 5.66
C ILE A 68 6.87 13.58 5.88
N ALA A 69 6.68 14.89 5.79
CA ALA A 69 5.36 15.50 6.01
C ALA A 69 4.65 15.93 4.72
N ALA A 70 5.21 15.64 3.55
CA ALA A 70 4.54 15.89 2.27
C ALA A 70 3.34 14.94 2.07
N THR A 71 2.34 15.40 1.32
CA THR A 71 1.08 14.68 1.07
C THR A 71 0.92 14.27 -0.40
N ASN A 72 -0.11 13.47 -0.70
CA ASN A 72 -0.40 12.99 -2.06
C ASN A 72 -0.44 14.13 -3.11
N GLY A 73 -1.14 15.23 -2.80
CA GLY A 73 -1.28 16.35 -3.73
C GLY A 73 0.06 17.02 -4.08
N GLN A 74 1.00 17.04 -3.14
CA GLN A 74 2.32 17.61 -3.35
C GLN A 74 3.22 16.72 -4.20
N PHE A 75 3.01 15.41 -4.22
CA PHE A 75 3.76 14.49 -5.08
C PHE A 75 3.33 14.55 -6.54
N THR A 76 2.05 14.86 -6.78
CA THR A 76 1.49 15.00 -8.12
C THR A 76 1.79 16.36 -8.76
N ASP A 77 2.09 17.37 -7.94
CA ASP A 77 2.44 18.71 -8.38
C ASP A 77 3.77 18.74 -9.18
N PRO A 78 3.75 19.20 -10.45
CA PRO A 78 4.95 19.35 -11.26
C PRO A 78 6.05 20.23 -10.65
N GLU A 79 5.71 21.23 -9.83
CA GLU A 79 6.69 22.12 -9.21
C GLU A 79 7.57 21.42 -8.17
N ASN A 80 7.10 20.28 -7.63
CA ASN A 80 7.78 19.55 -6.57
C ASN A 80 8.69 18.42 -7.06
N VAL A 81 8.90 18.28 -8.38
CA VAL A 81 9.71 17.18 -8.95
C VAL A 81 11.12 17.13 -8.34
N GLU A 82 11.77 18.27 -8.19
CA GLU A 82 13.12 18.35 -7.62
C GLU A 82 13.13 17.95 -6.13
N ASN A 83 12.12 18.36 -5.36
CA ASN A 83 11.98 17.96 -3.96
C ASN A 83 11.81 16.43 -3.83
N ILE A 84 11.02 15.82 -4.71
CA ILE A 84 10.79 14.36 -4.74
C ILE A 84 12.09 13.63 -5.10
N ARG A 85 12.85 14.12 -6.08
CA ARG A 85 14.17 13.59 -6.45
C ARG A 85 15.11 13.60 -5.25
N GLN A 86 15.24 14.73 -4.56
CA GLN A 86 16.08 14.86 -3.37
C GLN A 86 15.65 13.91 -2.24
N VAL A 87 14.36 13.67 -2.05
CA VAL A 87 13.87 12.68 -1.08
C VAL A 87 14.36 11.28 -1.45
N ALA A 88 14.23 10.87 -2.71
CA ALA A 88 14.65 9.56 -3.17
C ALA A 88 16.17 9.35 -3.05
N GLU A 89 16.95 10.37 -3.37
CA GLU A 89 18.41 10.39 -3.22
C GLU A 89 18.84 10.33 -1.74
N ARG A 90 18.19 11.10 -0.87
CA ARG A 90 18.45 11.05 0.58
C ARG A 90 18.16 9.68 1.15
N MET A 91 17.03 9.07 0.77
CA MET A 91 16.69 7.71 1.19
C MET A 91 17.68 6.67 0.66
N GLU A 92 18.20 6.86 -0.57
CA GLU A 92 19.26 5.99 -1.11
C GLU A 92 20.56 6.12 -0.33
N LYS A 93 20.99 7.35 -0.05
CA LYS A 93 22.18 7.61 0.78
C LYS A 93 22.04 6.96 2.15
N VAL A 94 20.88 7.12 2.79
CA VAL A 94 20.58 6.50 4.09
C VAL A 94 20.64 4.98 4.01
N ARG A 95 20.05 4.37 2.97
CA ARG A 95 20.13 2.92 2.72
C ARG A 95 21.59 2.44 2.68
N GLN A 96 22.43 3.14 1.91
CA GLN A 96 23.85 2.82 1.75
C GLN A 96 24.61 2.99 3.07
N LEU A 97 24.37 4.07 3.80
CA LEU A 97 25.01 4.32 5.09
C LEU A 97 24.67 3.26 6.12
N LEU A 98 23.39 2.85 6.20
CA LEU A 98 22.92 1.80 7.10
C LEU A 98 23.28 0.38 6.62
N GLY A 99 23.84 0.24 5.41
CA GLY A 99 24.09 -1.05 4.81
C GLY A 99 22.81 -1.88 4.62
N ALA A 100 21.66 -1.23 4.44
CA ALA A 100 20.39 -1.90 4.22
C ALA A 100 20.30 -2.44 2.79
N LYS A 101 19.64 -3.59 2.60
CA LYS A 101 19.51 -4.22 1.27
C LYS A 101 18.51 -3.48 0.39
N ARG A 102 17.45 -2.93 0.99
CA ARG A 102 16.29 -2.39 0.27
C ARG A 102 15.94 -0.99 0.72
N LYS A 103 15.30 -0.25 -0.18
CA LYS A 103 14.63 1.02 0.09
C LYS A 103 13.24 0.94 -0.51
N THR A 104 12.23 1.21 0.29
CA THR A 104 10.82 1.18 -0.13
C THR A 104 10.10 2.47 0.25
N PHE A 105 9.06 2.81 -0.50
CA PHE A 105 8.26 4.01 -0.27
C PHE A 105 6.79 3.66 -0.03
N ALA A 106 6.13 4.39 0.86
CA ALA A 106 4.70 4.22 1.12
C ALA A 106 3.82 4.71 -0.05
N GLY A 107 2.57 4.26 -0.07
CA GLY A 107 1.48 4.88 -0.82
C GLY A 107 1.74 5.04 -2.32
N ILE A 108 1.43 6.21 -2.87
CA ILE A 108 1.53 6.48 -4.32
C ILE A 108 2.96 6.81 -4.77
N LEU A 109 3.86 7.07 -3.82
CA LEU A 109 5.19 7.61 -4.09
C LEU A 109 6.06 6.69 -4.97
N PRO A 110 6.08 5.35 -4.82
CA PRO A 110 6.78 4.47 -5.75
C PRO A 110 6.34 4.67 -7.20
N GLY A 111 5.03 4.78 -7.44
CA GLY A 111 4.46 5.03 -8.76
C GLY A 111 4.88 6.39 -9.31
N VAL A 112 4.80 7.45 -8.50
CA VAL A 112 5.22 8.80 -8.87
C VAL A 112 6.70 8.84 -9.25
N LEU A 113 7.57 8.24 -8.44
CA LEU A 113 9.01 8.16 -8.70
C LEU A 113 9.32 7.40 -10.00
N TYR A 114 8.64 6.28 -10.22
CA TYR A 114 8.79 5.47 -11.43
C TYR A 114 8.37 6.22 -12.68
N TYR A 115 7.18 6.85 -12.69
CA TYR A 115 6.69 7.59 -13.85
C TYR A 115 7.53 8.82 -14.18
N LYS A 116 8.10 9.47 -13.15
CA LYS A 116 9.03 10.60 -13.31
C LYS A 116 10.47 10.15 -13.64
N ARG A 117 10.72 8.84 -13.81
CA ARG A 117 12.05 8.24 -14.09
C ARG A 117 13.12 8.60 -13.05
N ILE A 118 12.71 8.82 -11.81
CA ILE A 118 13.61 9.06 -10.67
C ILE A 118 14.16 7.73 -10.16
N ILE A 119 13.34 6.67 -10.22
CA ILE A 119 13.75 5.28 -9.97
C ILE A 119 13.40 4.42 -11.17
N HIS A 120 14.12 3.32 -11.34
CA HIS A 120 13.91 2.38 -12.45
C HIS A 120 13.15 1.12 -12.02
N GLU A 121 13.12 0.83 -10.72
CA GLU A 121 12.48 -0.34 -10.13
C GLU A 121 11.69 0.07 -8.89
N ALA A 122 10.64 -0.71 -8.59
CA ALA A 122 9.79 -0.52 -7.42
C ALA A 122 9.39 -1.90 -6.89
N SER A 123 10.32 -2.57 -6.20
CA SER A 123 10.11 -3.92 -5.66
C SER A 123 8.94 -4.01 -4.68
N GLU A 124 8.62 -2.91 -4.00
CA GLU A 124 7.45 -2.79 -3.13
C GLU A 124 6.13 -2.98 -3.89
N ALA A 125 6.09 -2.63 -5.18
CA ALA A 125 4.90 -2.79 -6.01
C ALA A 125 4.60 -4.26 -6.30
N ASP A 126 5.64 -5.05 -6.55
CA ASP A 126 5.53 -6.49 -6.76
C ASP A 126 5.13 -7.18 -5.46
N LEU A 127 5.70 -6.75 -4.33
CA LEU A 127 5.36 -7.30 -3.02
C LEU A 127 3.90 -6.99 -2.62
N THR A 128 3.43 -5.75 -2.83
CA THR A 128 2.03 -5.41 -2.62
C THR A 128 1.11 -6.26 -3.50
N ALA A 129 1.48 -6.50 -4.76
CA ALA A 129 0.67 -7.36 -5.63
C ALA A 129 0.59 -8.80 -5.12
N VAL A 130 1.71 -9.37 -4.63
CA VAL A 130 1.71 -10.69 -3.98
C VAL A 130 0.86 -10.70 -2.71
N ALA A 131 0.94 -9.64 -1.90
CA ALA A 131 0.14 -9.53 -0.68
C ALA A 131 -1.37 -9.46 -0.99
N VAL A 132 -1.77 -8.69 -2.01
CA VAL A 132 -3.16 -8.63 -2.49
C VAL A 132 -3.62 -9.99 -3.01
N SER A 133 -2.79 -10.70 -3.79
CA SER A 133 -3.12 -12.06 -4.25
C SER A 133 -3.36 -13.00 -3.08
N LYS A 134 -2.48 -13.02 -2.07
CA LYS A 134 -2.66 -13.82 -0.86
C LYS A 134 -3.88 -13.40 -0.04
N ALA A 135 -4.24 -12.10 -0.03
CA ALA A 135 -5.45 -11.61 0.60
C ALA A 135 -6.70 -12.16 -0.09
N ILE A 136 -6.72 -12.17 -1.43
CA ILE A 136 -7.80 -12.76 -2.23
C ILE A 136 -7.96 -14.24 -1.89
N ASP A 137 -6.88 -15.01 -1.87
CA ASP A 137 -6.93 -16.43 -1.52
C ASP A 137 -7.44 -16.66 -0.08
N SER A 138 -6.95 -15.85 0.88
CA SER A 138 -7.41 -15.93 2.26
C SER A 138 -8.91 -15.63 2.40
N VAL A 139 -9.40 -14.63 1.67
CA VAL A 139 -10.83 -14.27 1.66
C VAL A 139 -11.65 -15.35 0.96
N LYS A 140 -11.18 -15.92 -0.17
CA LYS A 140 -11.83 -17.06 -0.82
C LYS A 140 -12.04 -18.22 0.14
N THR A 141 -11.01 -18.58 0.91
CA THR A 141 -11.13 -19.64 1.93
C THR A 141 -12.13 -19.26 3.03
N LYS A 142 -12.05 -18.04 3.57
CA LYS A 142 -12.95 -17.59 4.66
C LYS A 142 -14.41 -17.55 4.24
N GLU A 143 -14.68 -17.17 3.00
CA GLU A 143 -16.02 -17.00 2.43
C GLU A 143 -16.52 -18.25 1.68
N SER A 144 -15.74 -19.34 1.72
CA SER A 144 -16.02 -20.59 0.99
C SER A 144 -16.33 -20.36 -0.49
N LEU A 145 -15.55 -19.49 -1.14
CA LEU A 145 -15.69 -19.17 -2.56
C LEU A 145 -14.99 -20.22 -3.42
N LEU A 146 -15.53 -20.47 -4.61
CA LEU A 146 -14.94 -21.37 -5.58
C LEU A 146 -13.63 -20.81 -6.15
N CYS A 147 -12.75 -21.68 -6.63
CA CYS A 147 -11.45 -21.26 -7.17
C CYS A 147 -11.60 -20.34 -8.39
N ASP A 148 -12.61 -20.61 -9.22
CA ASP A 148 -12.98 -19.89 -10.44
C ASP A 148 -13.91 -18.68 -10.20
N THR A 149 -14.16 -18.31 -8.94
CA THR A 149 -14.97 -17.12 -8.61
C THR A 149 -14.41 -15.89 -9.35
N PRO A 150 -15.25 -15.20 -10.16
CA PRO A 150 -14.85 -14.01 -10.91
C PRO A 150 -14.28 -12.91 -10.00
N ILE A 151 -13.23 -12.23 -10.48
CA ILE A 151 -12.55 -11.15 -9.77
C ILE A 151 -12.63 -9.87 -10.61
N ILE A 152 -13.28 -8.85 -10.07
CA ILE A 152 -13.37 -7.52 -10.65
C ILE A 152 -12.34 -6.63 -9.95
N VAL A 153 -11.35 -6.12 -10.68
CA VAL A 153 -10.24 -5.34 -10.15
C VAL A 153 -10.44 -3.86 -10.49
N LEU A 154 -10.74 -3.03 -9.48
CA LEU A 154 -10.78 -1.58 -9.63
C LEU A 154 -9.36 -1.03 -9.60
N GLY A 155 -8.92 -0.40 -10.70
CA GLY A 155 -7.53 0.03 -10.89
C GLY A 155 -6.64 -1.02 -11.54
N GLY A 156 -7.21 -1.97 -12.29
CA GLY A 156 -6.49 -3.09 -12.90
C GLY A 156 -5.40 -2.69 -13.90
N LYS A 157 -5.52 -1.54 -14.57
CA LYS A 157 -4.47 -0.97 -15.45
C LYS A 157 -3.44 -0.13 -14.67
N GLY A 158 -3.67 0.10 -13.39
CA GLY A 158 -2.81 0.90 -12.51
C GLY A 158 -1.44 0.29 -12.22
N PHE A 159 -0.61 1.05 -11.48
CA PHE A 159 0.77 0.66 -11.16
C PHE A 159 0.86 -0.65 -10.38
N ILE A 160 0.03 -0.82 -9.35
CA ILE A 160 -0.10 -2.08 -8.59
C ILE A 160 -1.03 -3.05 -9.34
N GLY A 161 -2.16 -2.57 -9.86
CA GLY A 161 -3.19 -3.44 -10.43
C GLY A 161 -2.74 -4.30 -11.58
N ARG A 162 -1.90 -3.79 -12.49
CA ARG A 162 -1.39 -4.60 -13.60
C ARG A 162 -0.60 -5.83 -13.12
N ARG A 163 0.05 -5.73 -11.96
CA ARG A 163 0.81 -6.83 -11.34
C ARG A 163 -0.11 -7.81 -10.66
N VAL A 164 -1.15 -7.33 -9.96
CA VAL A 164 -2.20 -8.18 -9.38
C VAL A 164 -2.91 -8.97 -10.47
N VAL A 165 -3.37 -8.32 -11.54
CA VAL A 165 -4.03 -8.96 -12.68
C VAL A 165 -3.13 -10.02 -13.32
N LYS A 166 -1.82 -9.73 -13.45
CA LYS A 166 -0.84 -10.71 -13.95
C LYS A 166 -0.72 -11.94 -13.06
N LEU A 167 -0.75 -11.78 -11.73
CA LEU A 167 -0.66 -12.89 -10.77
C LEU A 167 -1.92 -13.76 -10.74
N LEU A 168 -3.09 -13.13 -10.89
CA LEU A 168 -4.39 -13.84 -10.80
C LEU A 168 -4.73 -14.66 -12.05
N GLY A 169 -4.05 -14.43 -13.19
CA GLY A 169 -4.39 -15.06 -14.47
C GLY A 169 -5.56 -14.36 -15.17
N LYS A 170 -5.81 -14.67 -16.45
CA LYS A 170 -6.74 -13.89 -17.29
C LYS A 170 -8.18 -14.40 -17.28
N ASP A 171 -8.39 -15.69 -17.04
CA ASP A 171 -9.65 -16.34 -17.43
C ASP A 171 -10.86 -15.95 -16.55
N GLN A 172 -10.64 -15.26 -15.44
CA GLN A 172 -11.67 -14.82 -14.50
C GLN A 172 -11.42 -13.42 -13.91
N VAL A 173 -10.60 -12.59 -14.57
CA VAL A 173 -10.19 -11.28 -14.04
C VAL A 173 -10.63 -10.15 -14.96
N PHE A 174 -11.47 -9.26 -14.43
CA PHE A 174 -12.06 -8.13 -15.13
C PHE A 174 -11.49 -6.82 -14.57
N SER A 175 -10.75 -6.07 -15.37
CA SER A 175 -10.16 -4.79 -14.93
C SER A 175 -11.09 -3.63 -15.23
N ILE A 176 -11.35 -2.79 -14.22
CA ILE A 176 -12.18 -1.58 -14.32
C ILE A 176 -11.34 -0.38 -13.91
N ASP A 177 -11.25 0.63 -14.77
CA ASP A 177 -10.40 1.80 -14.53
C ASP A 177 -11.15 3.11 -14.83
N SER A 178 -11.06 4.07 -13.92
CA SER A 178 -11.81 5.34 -14.00
C SER A 178 -11.36 6.25 -15.15
N SER A 179 -10.16 6.03 -15.72
CA SER A 179 -9.64 6.79 -16.86
C SER A 179 -10.40 6.52 -18.16
N ASP A 180 -11.21 5.47 -18.22
CA ASP A 180 -11.96 5.07 -19.42
C ASP A 180 -13.25 5.90 -19.60
N GLY A 181 -13.47 6.93 -18.78
CA GLY A 181 -14.45 8.00 -19.01
C GLY A 181 -15.90 7.63 -18.77
N GLN A 182 -16.20 6.39 -18.39
CA GLN A 182 -17.56 5.90 -18.15
C GLN A 182 -17.56 4.88 -17.01
N SER A 183 -17.55 5.37 -15.76
CA SER A 183 -17.34 4.64 -14.50
C SER A 183 -18.34 3.51 -14.18
N CYS A 184 -19.18 3.07 -15.11
CA CYS A 184 -20.03 1.88 -14.98
C CYS A 184 -20.22 1.12 -16.30
N LYS A 185 -19.82 1.65 -17.46
CA LYS A 185 -20.15 1.01 -18.76
C LYS A 185 -19.32 -0.23 -19.02
N ASP A 186 -18.08 -0.25 -18.55
CA ASP A 186 -17.20 -1.43 -18.66
C ASP A 186 -17.44 -2.45 -17.55
N TRP A 187 -18.40 -2.20 -16.65
CA TRP A 187 -18.74 -3.12 -15.59
C TRP A 187 -19.24 -4.45 -16.17
N PRO A 188 -18.77 -5.61 -15.68
CA PRO A 188 -19.10 -6.91 -16.26
C PRO A 188 -20.52 -7.34 -15.85
N ASN A 189 -21.53 -6.71 -16.45
CA ASN A 189 -22.95 -6.92 -16.13
C ASN A 189 -23.42 -8.37 -16.35
N HIS A 190 -22.72 -9.14 -17.20
CA HIS A 190 -22.99 -10.56 -17.40
C HIS A 190 -22.72 -11.42 -16.15
N LEU A 191 -21.96 -10.91 -15.18
CA LEU A 191 -21.71 -11.57 -13.90
C LEU A 191 -22.80 -11.32 -12.85
N ARG A 192 -23.74 -10.41 -13.13
CA ARG A 192 -24.72 -9.98 -12.12
C ARG A 192 -25.53 -11.16 -11.58
N GLY A 193 -25.60 -11.26 -10.26
CA GLY A 193 -26.27 -12.36 -9.56
C GLY A 193 -25.36 -13.57 -9.26
N GLN A 194 -24.13 -13.61 -9.78
CA GLN A 194 -23.14 -14.62 -9.43
C GLN A 194 -22.32 -14.19 -8.21
N ARG A 195 -21.75 -15.12 -7.43
CA ARG A 195 -20.75 -14.73 -6.43
C ARG A 195 -19.52 -14.20 -7.16
N ALA A 196 -19.03 -13.04 -6.75
CA ALA A 196 -17.86 -12.40 -7.33
C ALA A 196 -17.06 -11.68 -6.25
N ILE A 197 -15.78 -11.42 -6.53
CA ILE A 197 -14.91 -10.61 -5.69
C ILE A 197 -14.67 -9.27 -6.36
N VAL A 198 -14.87 -8.16 -5.66
CA VAL A 198 -14.46 -6.83 -6.10
C VAL A 198 -13.22 -6.42 -5.32
N VAL A 199 -12.10 -6.25 -6.01
CA VAL A 199 -10.81 -5.85 -5.44
C VAL A 199 -10.56 -4.38 -5.72
N ASN A 200 -10.58 -3.54 -4.68
CA ASN A 200 -10.25 -2.12 -4.78
C ASN A 200 -8.77 -1.88 -4.50
N ILE A 201 -8.01 -1.50 -5.53
CA ILE A 201 -6.57 -1.18 -5.51
C ILE A 201 -6.27 0.13 -6.26
N THR A 202 -7.26 1.03 -6.35
CA THR A 202 -7.17 2.30 -7.09
C THR A 202 -7.04 3.52 -6.17
N LEU A 203 -7.64 4.65 -6.55
CA LEU A 203 -7.69 5.88 -5.77
C LEU A 203 -8.74 5.82 -4.64
N ASN A 204 -8.58 6.71 -3.68
CA ASN A 204 -9.51 6.92 -2.58
C ASN A 204 -10.95 7.12 -3.10
N ASN A 205 -11.92 6.58 -2.38
CA ASN A 205 -13.35 6.68 -2.67
C ASN A 205 -13.85 6.02 -3.96
N ALA A 206 -13.00 5.38 -4.80
CA ALA A 206 -13.48 4.76 -6.03
C ALA A 206 -14.61 3.73 -5.79
N LEU A 207 -14.54 2.98 -4.68
CA LEU A 207 -15.61 2.05 -4.30
C LEU A 207 -16.99 2.72 -4.20
N LYS A 208 -17.06 4.01 -3.83
CA LYS A 208 -18.32 4.78 -3.79
C LYS A 208 -18.95 4.90 -5.18
N ASP A 209 -18.13 5.02 -6.22
CA ASP A 209 -18.61 5.22 -7.59
C ASP A 209 -19.20 3.93 -8.19
N TYR A 210 -18.78 2.76 -7.69
CA TYR A 210 -19.22 1.45 -8.19
C TYR A 210 -20.23 0.74 -7.29
N ILE A 211 -20.51 1.26 -6.10
CA ILE A 211 -21.35 0.54 -5.12
C ILE A 211 -22.76 0.26 -5.63
N ASP A 212 -23.29 1.09 -6.52
CA ASP A 212 -24.63 0.93 -7.08
C ASP A 212 -24.71 -0.22 -8.10
N VAL A 213 -23.61 -0.52 -8.78
CA VAL A 213 -23.51 -1.65 -9.72
C VAL A 213 -23.10 -2.96 -9.05
N ILE A 214 -22.66 -2.92 -7.78
CA ILE A 214 -22.45 -4.10 -6.94
C ILE A 214 -23.81 -4.73 -6.55
N TRP A 215 -23.88 -6.06 -6.61
CA TRP A 215 -25.08 -6.85 -6.32
C TRP A 215 -24.88 -7.81 -5.13
N PRO A 216 -25.97 -8.34 -4.53
CA PRO A 216 -25.88 -9.20 -3.36
C PRO A 216 -25.00 -10.44 -3.51
N GLY A 217 -24.29 -10.81 -2.45
CA GLY A 217 -23.35 -11.93 -2.45
C GLY A 217 -21.96 -11.62 -3.03
N THR A 218 -21.71 -10.37 -3.42
CA THR A 218 -20.37 -9.88 -3.78
C THR A 218 -19.52 -9.71 -2.52
N VAL A 219 -18.26 -10.14 -2.59
CA VAL A 219 -17.26 -9.90 -1.54
C VAL A 219 -16.31 -8.80 -1.99
N VAL A 220 -16.18 -7.74 -1.20
CA VAL A 220 -15.29 -6.62 -1.49
C VAL A 220 -13.99 -6.80 -0.71
N ILE A 221 -12.85 -6.63 -1.38
CA ILE A 221 -11.52 -6.61 -0.79
C ILE A 221 -10.88 -5.25 -1.10
N ASN A 222 -10.61 -4.46 -0.08
CA ASN A 222 -10.05 -3.12 -0.21
C ASN A 222 -8.60 -3.07 0.27
N GLU A 223 -7.69 -2.61 -0.59
CA GLU A 223 -6.28 -2.31 -0.22
C GLU A 223 -6.00 -0.80 -0.16
N VAL A 224 -6.91 0.03 -0.67
CA VAL A 224 -6.74 1.50 -0.69
C VAL A 224 -6.85 2.10 0.71
N TYR A 225 -5.97 3.06 1.01
CA TYR A 225 -5.98 3.84 2.25
C TYR A 225 -6.34 5.32 2.03
N PRO A 226 -7.22 5.93 2.85
CA PRO A 226 -7.88 5.35 4.03
C PRO A 226 -8.94 4.30 3.70
N GLU A 227 -9.31 3.52 4.70
CA GLU A 227 -10.36 2.51 4.62
C GLU A 227 -11.72 3.08 4.18
N PRO A 228 -12.64 2.25 3.64
CA PRO A 228 -13.99 2.69 3.27
C PRO A 228 -14.73 3.38 4.43
N THR A 229 -15.48 4.44 4.11
CA THR A 229 -16.23 5.19 5.13
C THR A 229 -17.39 4.37 5.71
N PRO A 230 -17.89 4.71 6.91
CA PRO A 230 -19.07 4.05 7.48
C PRO A 230 -20.29 4.05 6.55
N GLU A 231 -20.50 5.12 5.78
CA GLU A 231 -21.56 5.21 4.77
C GLU A 231 -21.41 4.14 3.68
N ILE A 232 -20.19 3.93 3.17
CA ILE A 232 -19.90 2.90 2.16
C ILE A 232 -20.14 1.51 2.76
N LEU A 233 -19.67 1.26 3.99
CA LEU A 233 -19.82 -0.03 4.66
C LEU A 233 -21.30 -0.39 4.91
N GLU A 234 -22.12 0.59 5.30
CA GLU A 234 -23.55 0.39 5.51
C GLU A 234 -24.30 0.11 4.19
N ARG A 235 -23.93 0.81 3.11
CA ARG A 235 -24.48 0.52 1.76
C ARG A 235 -24.08 -0.87 1.26
N LEU A 236 -22.89 -1.36 1.57
CA LEU A 236 -22.50 -2.75 1.27
C LEU A 236 -23.29 -3.75 2.12
N ARG A 237 -23.47 -3.47 3.42
CA ARG A 237 -24.23 -4.31 4.35
C ARG A 237 -25.68 -4.46 3.92
N THR A 238 -26.35 -3.36 3.56
CA THR A 238 -27.75 -3.38 3.06
C THR A 238 -27.91 -4.17 1.75
N LYS A 239 -26.83 -4.29 0.96
CA LYS A 239 -26.78 -5.16 -0.23
C LYS A 239 -26.38 -6.61 0.09
N ASN A 240 -26.21 -7.00 1.36
CA ASN A 240 -25.68 -8.32 1.74
C ASN A 240 -24.32 -8.61 1.07
N CYS A 241 -23.41 -7.63 1.13
CA CYS A 241 -22.05 -7.73 0.64
C CYS A 241 -21.07 -7.58 1.80
N ASP A 242 -20.11 -8.49 1.86
CA ASP A 242 -19.05 -8.46 2.87
C ASP A 242 -17.88 -7.62 2.39
N CYS A 243 -17.32 -6.81 3.29
CA CYS A 243 -16.17 -5.97 2.99
C CYS A 243 -14.97 -6.34 3.86
N TYR A 244 -13.86 -6.67 3.21
CA TYR A 244 -12.57 -6.93 3.83
C TYR A 244 -11.58 -5.80 3.53
N HIS A 245 -10.70 -5.52 4.48
CA HIS A 245 -9.56 -4.64 4.29
C HIS A 245 -8.26 -5.43 4.36
N VAL A 246 -7.35 -5.18 3.42
CA VAL A 246 -5.97 -5.68 3.47
C VAL A 246 -5.20 -4.79 4.44
N VAL A 247 -5.12 -5.22 5.70
CA VAL A 247 -4.43 -4.48 6.78
C VAL A 247 -2.94 -4.39 6.49
N GLY A 248 -2.34 -5.46 5.96
CA GLY A 248 -0.91 -5.49 5.66
C GLY A 248 -0.29 -6.86 5.82
N VAL A 249 0.99 -6.89 6.20
CA VAL A 249 1.74 -8.11 6.52
C VAL A 249 1.86 -8.27 8.03
N ASP A 250 1.70 -9.50 8.51
CA ASP A 250 1.85 -9.91 9.91
C ASP A 250 3.30 -9.67 10.37
N ALA A 251 3.52 -8.51 10.96
CA ALA A 251 4.79 -7.96 11.39
C ALA A 251 4.54 -6.80 12.34
N SER A 252 5.57 -6.36 13.07
CA SER A 252 5.43 -5.28 14.06
C SER A 252 6.15 -4.01 13.65
N ALA A 253 5.65 -2.88 14.13
CA ALA A 253 6.27 -1.58 14.00
C ALA A 253 6.34 -0.90 15.37
N PHE A 254 7.39 -0.11 15.58
CA PHE A 254 7.51 0.78 16.72
C PHE A 254 7.89 2.19 16.24
N PRO A 255 7.02 3.20 16.43
CA PRO A 255 5.67 3.10 16.98
C PRO A 255 4.73 2.28 16.07
N PRO A 256 3.62 1.72 16.60
CA PRO A 256 2.64 1.02 15.78
C PRO A 256 2.02 1.93 14.72
N PHE A 257 1.65 1.35 13.56
CA PHE A 257 0.89 2.08 12.56
C PHE A 257 -0.56 2.34 13.04
N PRO A 258 -1.14 3.49 12.69
CA PRO A 258 -2.48 3.85 13.13
C PRO A 258 -3.60 3.23 12.26
N ALA A 259 -4.82 3.27 12.78
CA ALA A 259 -6.07 3.02 12.04
C ALA A 259 -6.10 1.65 11.32
N ALA A 260 -6.43 1.61 10.02
CA ALA A 260 -6.56 0.37 9.27
C ALA A 260 -5.28 -0.48 9.18
N TYR A 261 -4.11 0.08 9.51
CA TYR A 261 -2.84 -0.65 9.60
C TYR A 261 -2.55 -1.20 11.00
N GLU A 262 -3.40 -0.94 11.99
CA GLU A 262 -3.18 -1.37 13.37
C GLU A 262 -3.01 -2.90 13.47
N GLY A 263 -1.89 -3.32 14.06
CA GLY A 263 -1.54 -4.73 14.23
C GLY A 263 -0.79 -5.36 13.05
N ALA A 264 -0.40 -4.58 12.03
CA ALA A 264 0.39 -5.05 10.90
C ALA A 264 1.36 -3.96 10.41
N ILE A 265 2.19 -4.29 9.40
CA ILE A 265 2.91 -3.29 8.61
C ILE A 265 2.30 -3.19 7.20
N PRO A 266 2.29 -1.99 6.57
CA PRO A 266 1.81 -1.84 5.20
C PRO A 266 2.53 -2.79 4.23
N CYS A 267 1.83 -3.29 3.20
CA CYS A 267 2.42 -4.20 2.22
C CYS A 267 3.66 -3.62 1.52
N CYS A 268 3.67 -2.31 1.27
CA CYS A 268 4.81 -1.59 0.69
C CYS A 268 6.02 -1.48 1.64
N ALA A 269 5.82 -1.66 2.95
CA ALA A 269 6.88 -1.62 3.96
C ALA A 269 7.52 -3.00 4.20
N ALA A 270 6.83 -4.06 3.79
CA ALA A 270 7.28 -5.43 3.98
C ALA A 270 8.44 -5.79 3.03
N TRP A 271 9.02 -6.97 3.25
CA TRP A 271 9.97 -7.59 2.33
C TRP A 271 9.63 -9.05 2.04
N PRO A 272 10.09 -9.61 0.91
CA PRO A 272 9.81 -11.00 0.55
C PRO A 272 10.28 -11.98 1.64
N SER A 273 9.41 -12.92 2.00
CA SER A 273 9.74 -14.04 2.87
C SER A 273 8.79 -15.22 2.60
N PRO A 274 9.28 -16.47 2.64
CA PRO A 274 8.42 -17.66 2.58
C PRO A 274 7.34 -17.67 3.66
N GLN A 275 7.63 -17.07 4.82
CA GLN A 275 6.74 -17.01 6.00
C GLN A 275 5.81 -15.78 5.97
N MET A 276 5.83 -14.97 4.90
CA MET A 276 5.00 -13.78 4.81
C MET A 276 3.51 -14.12 4.84
N LYS A 277 2.85 -13.71 5.93
CA LYS A 277 1.42 -13.86 6.15
C LYS A 277 0.71 -12.52 6.01
N VAL A 278 -0.36 -12.50 5.25
CA VAL A 278 -1.17 -11.30 5.02
C VAL A 278 -2.29 -11.24 6.04
N VAL A 279 -2.53 -10.05 6.59
CA VAL A 279 -3.60 -9.78 7.55
C VAL A 279 -4.76 -9.13 6.80
N VAL A 280 -5.92 -9.78 6.82
CA VAL A 280 -7.18 -9.24 6.30
C VAL A 280 -8.21 -9.14 7.42
N ARG A 281 -8.93 -8.01 7.47
CA ARG A 281 -9.94 -7.71 8.51
C ARG A 281 -11.30 -7.49 7.85
N LYS A 282 -12.34 -8.18 8.34
CA LYS A 282 -13.72 -7.90 7.94
C LYS A 282 -14.18 -6.59 8.58
N LEU A 283 -14.84 -5.72 7.81
CA LEU A 283 -15.22 -4.38 8.22
C LEU A 283 -16.71 -4.22 8.54
N ASN A 284 -17.58 -5.12 8.07
CA ASN A 284 -19.03 -4.99 8.23
C ASN A 284 -19.74 -6.28 8.66
#